data_AF-A0A931ZE60-F1
#
_entry.id   AF-A0A931ZE60-F1
#
_cell.length_a   1.000
_cell.length_b   1.000
_cell.length_c   1.000
_cell.angle_alpha   90.00
_cell.angle_beta   90.00
_cell.angle_gamma   90.00
#
_symmetry.space_group_name_H-M   'P 1'
#
loop_
_entity.id
_entity.type
_entity.pdbx_description
1 polymer ?
#
loop_
_entity_poly.entity_id
_entity_poly.type
_entity_poly.pdbx_seq_one_letter_code
_entity_poly.pdbx_strand_id
1 'polypeptide(L)'
;MENAWAAMKVTFCNEFYDMAEAMGLDYRELRELWLLDSRVERMHTAVFPQKRCFGGKCFPKDVAAVIHASRSHGYEPKLLEAMVEANNRFATAHHSQILENIRIR
;
A
#
# COMPACT_ATOMS: atom_id res chain seq x y z
N MET A 1 -10.16 -13.23 0.73
CA MET A 1 -9.04 -12.99 1.67
C MET A 1 -7.72 -12.75 0.93
N GLU A 2 -7.35 -13.57 -0.07
CA GLU A 2 -6.08 -13.43 -0.81
C GLU A 2 -5.81 -12.02 -1.37
N ASN A 3 -6.74 -11.44 -2.13
CA ASN A 3 -6.56 -10.09 -2.69
C ASN A 3 -6.50 -9.00 -1.61
N ALA A 4 -7.19 -9.18 -0.47
CA ALA A 4 -7.08 -8.26 0.66
C ALA A 4 -5.71 -8.37 1.34
N TRP A 5 -5.16 -9.58 1.46
CA TRP A 5 -3.81 -9.80 1.97
C TRP A 5 -2.74 -9.21 1.05
N ALA A 6 -2.83 -9.43 -0.26
CA ALA A 6 -1.92 -8.85 -1.23
C ALA A 6 -1.98 -7.31 -1.21
N ALA A 7 -3.19 -6.73 -1.16
CA ALA A 7 -3.38 -5.29 -1.02
C ALA A 7 -2.74 -4.76 0.28
N MET A 8 -2.89 -5.49 1.40
CA MET A 8 -2.28 -5.13 2.67
C MET A 8 -0.76 -5.13 2.59
N LYS A 9 -0.15 -6.13 1.95
CA LYS A 9 1.31 -6.16 1.74
C LYS A 9 1.79 -4.92 0.98
N VAL A 10 1.09 -4.54 -0.09
CA VAL A 10 1.43 -3.34 -0.87
C VAL A 10 1.33 -2.09 0.00
N THR A 11 0.21 -1.87 0.71
CA THR A 11 0.04 -0.69 1.56
C THR A 11 1.07 -0.64 2.68
N PHE A 12 1.31 -1.77 3.37
CA PHE A 12 2.32 -1.88 4.42
C PHE A 12 3.72 -1.49 3.92
N CYS A 13 4.11 -2.02 2.77
CA CYS A 13 5.41 -1.72 2.17
C CYS A 13 5.54 -0.25 1.77
N ASN A 14 4.47 0.36 1.26
CA ASN A 14 4.46 1.79 0.96
C ASN A 14 4.56 2.67 2.21
N GLU A 15 3.95 2.27 3.32
CA GLU A 15 4.12 2.97 4.60
C GLU A 15 5.58 2.92 5.06
N PHE A 16 6.20 1.73 5.02
CA PHE A 16 7.59 1.54 5.39
C PHE A 16 8.58 2.25 4.47
N TYR A 17 8.23 2.42 3.19
CA TYR A 17 9.01 3.25 2.29
C TYR A 17 9.04 4.71 2.77
N ASP A 18 7.89 5.31 3.11
CA ASP A 18 7.89 6.71 3.59
C ASP A 18 8.61 6.85 4.93
N MET A 19 8.51 5.84 5.81
CA MET A 19 9.29 5.79 7.05
C MET A 19 10.79 5.71 6.78
N ALA A 20 11.22 4.89 5.83
CA ALA A 20 12.63 4.75 5.45
C ALA A 20 13.16 6.08 4.89
N GLU A 21 12.43 6.73 3.99
CA GLU A 21 12.80 8.05 3.44
C GLU A 21 12.92 9.12 4.54
N ALA A 22 11.95 9.17 5.46
CA ALA A 22 11.96 10.11 6.58
C ALA A 22 13.15 9.89 7.54
N MET A 23 13.67 8.66 7.60
CA MET A 23 14.84 8.29 8.40
C MET A 23 16.17 8.36 7.62
N GLY A 24 16.14 8.69 6.31
CA GLY A 24 17.32 8.67 5.45
C GLY A 24 17.87 7.27 5.17
N LEU A 25 17.01 6.25 5.16
CA LEU A 25 17.35 4.85 4.92
C LEU A 25 16.87 4.40 3.52
N ASP A 26 17.60 3.48 2.88
CA ASP A 26 17.14 2.85 1.63
C ASP A 26 16.11 1.75 1.93
N TYR A 27 14.88 1.96 1.48
CA TYR A 27 13.80 0.96 1.58
C TYR A 27 14.19 -0.39 0.94
N ARG A 28 14.98 -0.41 -0.13
CA ARG A 28 15.39 -1.66 -0.80
C ARG A 28 16.25 -2.52 0.12
N GLU A 29 17.21 -1.91 0.81
CA GLU A 29 18.03 -2.61 1.80
C GLU A 29 17.18 -3.10 2.97
N LEU A 30 16.32 -2.24 3.52
CA LEU A 30 15.39 -2.59 4.59
C LEU A 30 14.50 -3.80 4.21
N ARG A 31 13.97 -3.79 2.98
CA ARG A 31 13.15 -4.86 2.45
C ARG A 31 13.92 -6.17 2.30
N GLU A 32 15.14 -6.15 1.76
CA GLU A 32 15.91 -7.38 1.58
C GLU A 32 16.30 -7.99 2.94
N LEU A 33 16.59 -7.17 3.96
CA LEU A 33 16.80 -7.66 5.34
C LEU A 33 15.54 -8.32 5.91
N TRP A 34 14.37 -7.72 5.71
CA TRP A 34 13.09 -8.30 6.13
C TRP A 34 12.79 -9.63 5.43
N LEU A 35 13.16 -9.74 4.14
CA LEU A 35 12.98 -10.95 3.33
C LEU A 35 13.94 -12.10 3.66
N LEU A 36 14.91 -11.90 4.56
CA LEU A 36 15.72 -13.00 5.11
C LEU A 36 14.91 -13.91 6.03
N ASP A 37 13.78 -13.42 6.59
CA ASP A 37 12.87 -14.24 7.36
C ASP A 37 12.05 -15.15 6.43
N SER A 38 12.20 -16.46 6.57
CA SER A 38 11.56 -17.47 5.71
C SER A 38 10.04 -17.46 5.77
N ARG A 39 9.43 -16.80 6.75
CA ARG A 39 7.97 -16.63 6.87
C ARG A 39 7.46 -15.53 5.94
N VAL A 40 8.34 -14.69 5.40
CA VAL A 40 7.99 -13.54 4.58
C VAL A 40 8.14 -13.88 3.10
N GLU A 41 7.04 -13.79 2.37
CA GLU A 41 7.05 -13.97 0.92
C GLU A 41 7.49 -12.70 0.19
N ARG A 42 8.33 -12.87 -0.83
CA ARG A 42 8.85 -11.77 -1.67
C ARG A 42 7.77 -11.04 -2.48
N MET A 43 6.69 -11.72 -2.86
CA MET A 43 5.65 -11.14 -3.72
C MET A 43 4.88 -10.00 -3.03
N HIS A 44 4.64 -8.91 -3.77
CA HIS A 44 3.92 -7.71 -3.32
C HIS A 44 4.65 -6.87 -2.26
N THR A 45 5.98 -7.00 -2.17
CA THR A 45 6.81 -6.23 -1.23
C THR A 45 7.60 -5.09 -1.87
N ALA A 46 7.71 -5.05 -3.20
CA ALA A 46 8.42 -4.00 -3.91
C ALA A 46 7.60 -2.70 -3.92
N VAL A 47 8.28 -1.57 -3.74
CA VAL A 47 7.68 -0.23 -3.82
C VAL A 47 8.25 0.49 -5.04
N PHE A 48 7.34 1.10 -5.80
CA PHE A 48 7.67 1.89 -6.98
C PHE A 48 7.33 3.36 -6.69
N PRO A 49 8.32 4.27 -6.65
CA PRO A 49 8.07 5.68 -6.31
C PRO A 49 7.02 6.36 -7.20
N GLN A 50 6.94 5.95 -8.48
CA GLN A 50 5.98 6.49 -9.45
C GLN A 50 4.60 5.80 -9.39
N LYS A 51 4.41 4.81 -8.52
CA LYS A 51 3.16 4.06 -8.36
C LYS A 51 3.05 3.50 -6.94
N ARG A 52 2.77 4.38 -5.99
CA ARG A 52 2.75 4.11 -4.54
C ARG A 52 1.46 3.46 -4.03
N CYS A 53 0.40 3.39 -4.83
CA CYS A 53 -0.87 2.79 -4.41
C CYS A 53 -1.11 1.45 -5.09
N PHE A 54 -1.75 0.51 -4.37
CA PHE A 54 -2.39 -0.62 -5.02
C PHE A 54 -3.54 -0.12 -5.88
N GLY A 55 -3.73 -0.74 -7.04
CA GLY A 55 -4.72 -0.33 -8.03
C GLY A 55 -5.14 -1.48 -8.93
N GLY A 56 -5.56 -1.16 -10.15
CA GLY A 56 -6.16 -2.15 -11.05
C GLY A 56 -7.58 -2.51 -10.65
N LYS A 57 -8.17 -3.51 -11.31
CA LYS A 57 -9.59 -3.86 -11.11
C LYS A 57 -9.81 -4.78 -9.90
N CYS A 58 -8.88 -5.70 -9.64
CA CYS A 58 -9.12 -6.79 -8.68
C CYS A 58 -9.00 -6.34 -7.21
N PHE A 59 -7.90 -5.68 -6.83
CA PHE A 59 -7.68 -5.32 -5.42
C PHE A 59 -8.73 -4.34 -4.87
N PRO A 60 -9.01 -3.18 -5.52
CA PRO A 60 -10.00 -2.24 -4.99
C PRO A 60 -11.40 -2.85 -4.90
N LYS A 61 -11.81 -3.62 -5.91
CA LYS A 61 -13.11 -4.31 -5.95
C LYS A 61 -13.25 -5.30 -4.81
N ASP A 62 -12.28 -6.20 -4.64
CA ASP A 62 -12.42 -7.29 -3.70
C ASP A 62 -12.25 -6.82 -2.24
N VAL A 63 -11.39 -5.83 -1.99
CA VAL A 63 -11.29 -5.19 -0.67
C VAL A 63 -12.59 -4.47 -0.32
N ALA A 64 -13.14 -3.67 -1.23
CA ALA A 64 -14.42 -2.97 -1.01
C ALA A 64 -15.56 -3.97 -0.77
N ALA A 65 -15.62 -5.06 -1.53
CA ALA A 65 -16.62 -6.11 -1.34
C ALA A 65 -16.53 -6.76 0.04
N VAL A 66 -15.32 -7.07 0.53
CA VAL A 66 -15.11 -7.64 1.87
C VAL A 66 -15.53 -6.65 2.96
N ILE A 67 -15.15 -5.37 2.85
CA ILE A 67 -15.56 -4.33 3.82
C ILE A 67 -17.07 -4.19 3.85
N HIS A 68 -17.71 -4.14 2.67
CA HIS A 68 -19.16 -4.04 2.57
C HIS A 68 -19.87 -5.25 3.18
N ALA A 69 -19.43 -6.47 2.83
CA ALA A 69 -19.99 -7.70 3.38
C ALA A 69 -19.82 -7.78 4.91
N SER A 70 -18.67 -7.33 5.43
CA SER A 70 -18.44 -7.27 6.88
C SER A 70 -19.44 -6.35 7.58
N ARG A 71 -19.62 -5.14 7.06
CA ARG A 71 -20.54 -4.14 7.63
C ARG A 71 -22.01 -4.60 7.55
N SER A 72 -22.40 -5.27 6.47
CA SER A 72 -23.76 -5.81 6.34
C SER A 72 -24.07 -6.93 7.35
N HIS A 73 -23.03 -7.54 7.94
CA HIS A 73 -23.16 -8.53 9.02
C HIS A 73 -22.82 -7.94 10.41
N GLY A 74 -22.80 -6.61 10.55
CA GLY A 74 -22.62 -5.94 11.84
C GLY A 74 -21.19 -5.93 12.38
N TYR A 75 -20.18 -6.27 11.58
CA TYR A 75 -18.77 -6.17 11.95
C TYR A 75 -18.06 -5.04 11.20
N GLU A 76 -17.32 -4.21 11.90
CA GLU A 76 -16.54 -3.11 11.32
C GLU A 76 -15.07 -3.52 11.15
N PRO A 77 -14.58 -3.76 9.92
CA PRO A 77 -13.24 -4.27 9.68
C PRO A 77 -12.22 -3.11 9.65
N LYS A 78 -11.98 -2.47 10.81
CA LYS A 78 -11.16 -1.25 10.93
C LYS A 78 -9.78 -1.35 10.27
N LEU A 79 -9.15 -2.53 10.30
CA LEU A 79 -7.86 -2.75 9.63
C LEU A 79 -7.95 -2.54 8.11
N LEU A 80 -8.98 -3.10 7.47
CA LEU A 80 -9.16 -2.96 6.02
C LEU A 80 -9.57 -1.55 5.63
N GLU A 81 -10.35 -0.87 6.49
CA GLU A 81 -10.71 0.54 6.30
C GLU A 81 -9.46 1.44 6.34
N ALA A 82 -8.63 1.28 7.37
CA ALA A 82 -7.37 2.01 7.51
C ALA A 82 -6.40 1.73 6.35
N MET A 83 -6.34 0.48 5.88
CA MET A 83 -5.55 0.11 4.71
C MET A 83 -6.00 0.86 3.43
N VAL A 84 -7.31 1.00 3.22
CA VAL A 84 -7.87 1.75 2.07
C VAL A 84 -7.58 3.24 2.21
N GLU A 85 -7.70 3.80 3.42
CA GLU A 85 -7.37 5.20 3.69
C GLU A 85 -5.90 5.51 3.40
N ALA A 86 -4.98 4.69 3.91
CA ALA A 86 -3.55 4.82 3.63
C ALA A 86 -3.27 4.71 2.12
N ASN A 87 -3.90 3.77 1.42
CA ASN A 87 -3.74 3.64 -0.03
C ASN A 87 -4.16 4.89 -0.81
N ASN A 88 -5.26 5.52 -0.39
CA ASN A 88 -5.74 6.76 -1.02
C ASN A 88 -4.77 7.93 -0.79
N ARG A 89 -4.18 8.03 0.41
CA ARG A 89 -3.15 9.04 0.73
C ARG A 89 -1.95 8.95 -0.24
N PHE A 90 -1.48 7.73 -0.51
CA PHE A 90 -0.38 7.50 -1.46
C PHE A 90 -0.76 7.89 -2.90
N ALA A 91 -2.00 7.64 -3.32
CA ALA A 91 -2.48 8.03 -4.65
C ALA A 91 -2.52 9.56 -4.82
N THR A 92 -2.97 10.29 -3.80
CA THR A 92 -3.02 11.76 -3.81
C THR A 92 -1.63 12.38 -3.80
N ALA A 93 -0.71 11.89 -2.94
CA ALA A 93 0.65 12.41 -2.85
C ALA A 93 1.39 12.32 -4.19
N HIS A 94 1.20 11.21 -4.92
CA HIS A 94 1.75 11.04 -6.25
C HIS A 94 1.19 12.02 -7.28
N HIS A 95 -0.13 12.30 -7.24
CA HIS A 95 -0.75 13.27 -8.15
C HIS A 95 -0.17 14.68 -7.95
N SER A 96 0.02 15.11 -6.70
CA SER A 96 0.62 16.40 -6.38
C SER A 96 2.07 16.53 -6.87
N GLN A 97 2.89 15.49 -6.68
CA GLN A 97 4.28 15.47 -7.17
C GLN A 97 4.38 15.56 -8.70
N ILE A 98 3.47 14.90 -9.43
CA ILE A 98 3.41 15.03 -10.90
C ILE A 98 3.09 16.47 -11.29
N LEU A 99 2.10 17.09 -10.65
CA LEU A 99 1.70 18.46 -10.98
C LEU A 99 2.81 19.47 -10.72
N GLU A 100 3.56 19.31 -9.62
CA GLU A 100 4.75 20.14 -9.35
C GLU A 100 5.84 19.95 -10.42
N ASN A 101 6.13 18.71 -10.81
CA ASN A 101 7.14 18.41 -11.83
C ASN A 101 6.77 18.93 -13.24
N ILE A 102 5.46 19.02 -13.56
CA ILE A 102 4.98 19.62 -14.81
C ILE A 102 5.08 21.15 -14.74
N ARG A 103 4.82 21.77 -13.58
CA ARG A 103 4.80 23.22 -13.41
C ARG A 103 6.19 23.88 -13.45
N ILE A 104 7.25 23.10 -13.24
CA ILE A 104 8.66 23.57 -13.26
C ILE A 104 9.28 23.44 -14.68
N ARG A 105 8.55 22.91 -15.66
CA ARG A 105 8.94 22.86 -17.07
C ARG A 105 8.17 23.87 -17.91
#